data_AF-A0A9D7NEJ2-F1
#
_entry.id   AF-A0A9D7NEJ2-F1
#
_cell.length_a   1.000
_cell.length_b   1.000
_cell.length_c   1.000
_cell.angle_alpha   90.00
_cell.angle_beta   90.00
_cell.angle_gamma   90.00
#
_symmetry.space_group_name_H-M   'P 1'
#
loop_
_entity.id
_entity.type
_entity.pdbx_description
1 polymer ?
#
loop_
_entity_poly.entity_id
_entity_poly.type
_entity_poly.pdbx_seq_one_letter_code
_entity_poly.pdbx_strand_id
1 'polypeptide(L)'
;MLDANAQDSHKNDTAIELQASTPCDVVMKSMLHIKESGVIDFIRWNLVLAPNHSFELSIKYGESKPNTMGFVIEYHQEIKGTFSTQKSSAPKGDIYQLSAANSDLRLSLLKLNENLYHLLDPDQQLMVGNGGWSYSLNRKIRLVKSNPPYFGYSYPDQSDIIRGCF
;
A
#
# COMPACT_ATOMS: atom_id res chain seq x y z
N MET A 1 -5.14 -33.92 -32.84
CA MET A 1 -5.99 -32.83 -32.33
C MET A 1 -5.37 -32.41 -31.01
N LEU A 2 -4.90 -31.16 -30.95
CA LEU A 2 -4.21 -30.57 -29.81
C LEU A 2 -5.27 -29.89 -28.93
N ASP A 3 -5.48 -30.37 -27.72
CA ASP A 3 -6.23 -29.61 -26.73
C ASP A 3 -5.23 -28.95 -25.78
N ALA A 4 -4.93 -27.68 -26.07
CA ALA A 4 -4.30 -26.76 -25.15
C ALA A 4 -5.39 -26.31 -24.15
N ASN A 5 -5.37 -26.86 -22.93
CA ASN A 5 -6.22 -26.38 -21.87
C ASN A 5 -5.43 -25.44 -20.96
N ALA A 6 -5.86 -24.18 -20.99
CA ALA A 6 -5.35 -23.08 -20.21
C ALA A 6 -5.50 -23.37 -18.71
N GLN A 7 -4.43 -23.15 -17.95
CA GLN A 7 -4.50 -23.09 -16.50
C GLN A 7 -3.98 -21.74 -16.03
N ASP A 8 -4.80 -20.71 -16.29
CA ASP A 8 -4.72 -19.43 -15.58
C ASP A 8 -5.62 -19.51 -14.34
N SER A 9 -5.05 -19.91 -13.21
CA SER A 9 -5.70 -19.81 -11.90
C SER A 9 -4.65 -19.86 -10.78
N HIS A 10 -3.81 -18.83 -10.72
CA HIS A 10 -3.18 -18.43 -9.46
C HIS A 10 -3.79 -17.11 -9.01
N LYS A 11 -5.09 -17.16 -8.67
CA LYS A 11 -5.68 -16.16 -7.77
C LYS A 11 -5.10 -16.45 -6.39
N ASN A 12 -3.94 -15.85 -6.11
CA ASN A 12 -3.23 -15.97 -4.83
C ASN A 12 -4.18 -15.58 -3.69
N ASP A 13 -4.68 -16.59 -2.98
CA ASP A 13 -5.48 -16.45 -1.76
C ASP A 13 -4.56 -16.15 -0.56
N THR A 14 -3.62 -15.23 -0.77
CA THR A 14 -2.55 -14.90 0.16
C THR A 14 -2.83 -13.55 0.78
N ALA A 15 -2.60 -13.44 2.07
CA ALA A 15 -2.71 -12.17 2.79
C ALA A 15 -1.89 -11.06 2.10
N ILE A 16 -2.42 -9.84 2.16
CA ILE A 16 -1.73 -8.65 1.64
C ILE A 16 -1.10 -7.95 2.85
N GLU A 17 0.23 -7.98 2.93
CA GLU A 17 0.99 -7.24 3.94
C GLU A 17 1.41 -5.88 3.37
N LEU A 18 1.00 -4.81 4.04
CA LEU A 18 1.21 -3.42 3.66
C LEU A 18 2.01 -2.67 4.72
N GLN A 19 2.93 -1.80 4.28
CA GLN A 19 3.76 -0.96 5.15
C GLN A 19 3.77 0.50 4.68
N ALA A 20 3.81 1.44 5.63
CA ALA A 20 3.92 2.87 5.37
C ALA A 20 4.57 3.62 6.54
N SER A 21 4.98 4.85 6.23
CA SER A 21 5.27 5.91 7.21
C SER A 21 4.43 7.13 6.84
N THR A 22 3.42 7.44 7.65
CA THR A 22 2.49 8.56 7.43
C THR A 22 2.74 9.64 8.49
N PRO A 23 2.45 10.91 8.20
CA PRO A 23 2.49 11.93 9.25
C PRO A 23 1.40 11.66 10.30
N CYS A 24 1.62 12.11 11.54
CA CYS A 24 0.62 12.02 12.62
C CYS A 24 -0.11 13.36 12.81
N ASP A 25 -0.85 13.77 11.79
CA ASP A 25 -1.64 14.99 11.81
C ASP A 25 -2.98 14.82 12.55
N VAL A 26 -3.75 15.91 12.66
CA VAL A 26 -5.05 15.91 13.36
C VAL A 26 -6.01 14.89 12.76
N VAL A 27 -6.04 14.79 11.42
CA VAL A 27 -6.92 13.85 10.71
C VAL A 27 -6.53 12.41 11.06
N MET A 28 -5.25 12.06 10.99
CA MET A 28 -4.80 10.70 11.32
C MET A 28 -5.01 10.34 12.79
N LYS A 29 -4.76 11.28 13.71
CA LYS A 29 -5.03 11.07 15.14
C LYS A 29 -6.50 10.75 15.38
N SER A 30 -7.40 11.48 14.72
CA SER A 30 -8.84 11.23 14.80
C SER A 30 -9.23 9.90 14.17
N MET A 31 -8.69 9.57 12.99
CA MET A 31 -9.05 8.34 12.27
C MET A 31 -8.55 7.08 12.98
N LEU A 32 -7.41 7.14 13.66
CA LEU A 32 -6.81 6.04 14.43
C LEU A 32 -7.22 5.99 15.90
N HIS A 33 -7.97 6.99 16.37
CA HIS A 33 -8.32 7.18 17.79
C HIS A 33 -7.11 7.20 18.73
N ILE A 34 -6.01 7.83 18.29
CA ILE A 34 -4.81 8.03 19.11
C ILE A 34 -5.15 9.07 20.19
N LYS A 35 -5.01 8.69 21.47
CA LYS A 35 -5.37 9.52 22.65
C LYS A 35 -4.18 10.25 23.24
N GLU A 36 -2.99 9.86 22.83
CA GLU A 36 -1.71 10.32 23.32
C GLU A 36 -1.50 11.78 22.92
N SER A 37 -1.36 12.64 23.92
CA SER A 37 -1.17 14.09 23.74
C SER A 37 0.29 14.50 23.53
N GLY A 38 1.21 13.53 23.38
CA GLY A 38 2.63 13.79 23.18
C GLY A 38 2.98 14.39 21.82
N VAL A 39 4.23 14.81 21.66
CA VAL A 39 4.80 15.13 20.35
C VAL A 39 4.91 13.82 19.57
N ILE A 40 4.18 13.74 18.46
CA ILE A 40 4.14 12.57 17.59
C ILE A 40 4.36 13.09 16.17
N ASP A 41 5.52 12.76 15.59
CA ASP A 41 5.90 13.23 14.26
C ASP A 41 5.24 12.37 13.17
N PHE A 42 5.28 11.05 13.37
CA PHE A 42 4.86 10.10 12.35
C PHE A 42 4.38 8.77 12.93
N ILE A 43 3.70 8.00 12.08
CA ILE A 43 3.18 6.68 12.37
C ILE A 43 3.80 5.70 11.37
N ARG A 44 4.34 4.59 11.87
CA ARG A 44 4.71 3.41 11.10
C ARG A 44 3.58 2.41 11.11
N TRP A 45 3.27 1.91 9.93
CA TRP A 45 2.17 1.00 9.70
C TRP A 45 2.69 -0.38 9.33
N ASN A 46 2.04 -1.39 9.90
CA ASN A 46 2.01 -2.74 9.39
C ASN A 46 0.56 -3.19 9.34
N LEU A 47 -0.01 -3.28 8.13
CA LEU A 47 -1.39 -3.65 7.90
C LEU A 47 -1.43 -4.98 7.14
N VAL A 48 -2.10 -5.97 7.71
CA VAL A 48 -2.32 -7.28 7.12
C VAL A 48 -3.79 -7.40 6.74
N LEU A 49 -4.08 -7.57 5.45
CA LEU A 49 -5.42 -7.88 4.95
C LEU A 49 -5.49 -9.38 4.66
N ALA A 50 -6.30 -10.10 5.42
CA ALA A 50 -6.45 -11.54 5.29
C ALA A 50 -7.55 -11.91 4.26
N PRO A 51 -7.46 -13.10 3.63
CA PRO A 51 -8.42 -13.53 2.61
C PRO A 51 -9.86 -13.68 3.11
N ASN A 52 -10.04 -13.90 4.42
CA ASN A 52 -11.34 -14.01 5.10
C ASN A 52 -11.99 -12.64 5.40
N HIS A 53 -11.55 -11.57 4.74
CA HIS A 53 -12.05 -10.20 4.97
C HIS A 53 -11.78 -9.65 6.37
N SER A 54 -10.84 -10.24 7.13
CA SER A 54 -10.32 -9.65 8.37
C SER A 54 -9.05 -8.85 8.13
N PHE A 55 -8.78 -7.87 8.99
CA PHE A 55 -7.49 -7.18 8.99
C PHE A 55 -6.87 -7.16 10.38
N GLU A 56 -5.54 -7.07 10.39
CA GLU A 56 -4.74 -6.77 11.57
C GLU A 56 -3.87 -5.55 11.27
N LEU A 57 -4.02 -4.51 12.06
CA LEU A 57 -3.28 -3.27 11.96
C LEU A 57 -2.41 -3.11 13.20
N SER A 58 -1.09 -3.05 13.00
CA SER A 58 -0.11 -2.74 14.04
C SER A 58 0.54 -1.41 13.70
N ILE A 59 0.34 -0.40 14.55
CA ILE A 59 0.94 0.93 14.39
C ILE A 59 1.94 1.22 15.49
N LYS A 60 3.05 1.86 15.11
CA LYS A 60 4.03 2.43 16.02
C LYS A 60 4.15 3.92 15.74
N TYR A 61 4.05 4.76 16.75
CA TYR A 61 4.07 6.20 16.55
C TYR A 61 4.79 6.91 17.68
N GLY A 62 5.37 8.07 17.39
CA GLY A 62 6.11 8.84 18.37
C GLY A 62 6.92 9.99 17.77
N GLU A 63 7.72 10.61 18.62
CA GLU A 63 8.70 11.62 18.23
C GLU A 63 9.88 10.95 17.53
N SER A 64 10.28 11.49 16.37
CA SER A 64 11.41 10.98 15.60
C SER A 64 12.71 11.24 16.35
N LYS A 65 13.58 10.22 16.46
CA LYS A 65 14.93 10.41 17.01
C LYS A 65 15.87 10.85 15.88
N PRO A 66 16.43 12.08 15.93
CA PRO A 66 17.28 12.59 14.85
C PRO A 66 18.44 11.66 14.52
N ASN A 67 18.77 11.55 13.23
CA ASN A 67 19.85 10.69 12.69
C ASN A 67 19.68 9.19 12.97
N THR A 68 18.46 8.73 13.30
CA THR A 68 18.17 7.32 13.48
C THR A 68 16.84 6.93 12.85
N MET A 69 16.62 5.63 12.68
CA MET A 69 15.30 5.08 12.33
C MET A 69 14.44 4.83 13.58
N GLY A 70 14.77 5.38 14.74
CA GLY A 70 14.08 5.13 16.01
C GLY A 70 13.13 6.25 16.41
N PHE A 71 12.37 5.99 17.47
CA PHE A 71 11.60 6.99 18.18
C PHE A 71 12.33 7.41 19.46
N VAL A 72 12.16 8.65 19.89
CA VAL A 72 12.57 9.09 21.24
C VAL A 72 11.64 8.48 22.28
N ILE A 73 10.34 8.55 22.02
CA ILE A 73 9.27 7.90 22.78
C ILE A 73 8.43 7.14 21.75
N GLU A 74 8.28 5.82 21.93
CA GLU A 74 7.48 4.96 21.06
C GLU A 74 6.18 4.55 21.77
N TYR A 75 5.06 4.73 21.08
CA TYR A 75 3.78 4.15 21.43
C TYR A 75 3.43 3.07 20.41
N HIS A 76 2.62 2.11 20.84
CA HIS A 76 2.20 0.97 20.03
C HIS A 76 0.72 0.70 20.22
N GLN A 77 0.02 0.41 19.12
CA GLN A 77 -1.39 0.07 19.14
C GLN A 77 -1.66 -1.02 18.10
N GLU A 78 -2.45 -2.01 18.50
CA GLU A 78 -2.92 -3.08 17.62
C GLU A 78 -4.43 -3.03 17.51
N ILE A 79 -4.92 -3.12 16.28
CA ILE A 79 -6.33 -3.07 15.96
C ILE A 79 -6.65 -4.23 15.04
N LYS A 80 -7.71 -4.97 15.38
CA LYS A 80 -8.24 -6.05 14.53
C LYS A 80 -9.67 -5.72 14.15
N GLY A 81 -10.05 -6.07 12.93
CA GLY A 81 -11.39 -5.82 12.45
C GLY A 81 -11.66 -6.53 11.14
N THR A 82 -12.66 -6.02 10.43
CA THR A 82 -13.06 -6.53 9.11
C THR A 82 -12.95 -5.44 8.07
N PHE A 83 -12.78 -5.84 6.81
CA PHE A 83 -12.80 -4.92 5.70
C PHE A 83 -13.81 -5.34 4.63
N SER A 84 -14.35 -4.35 3.94
CA SER A 84 -15.15 -4.53 2.73
C SER A 84 -14.46 -3.84 1.56
N THR A 85 -14.79 -4.27 0.34
CA THR A 85 -14.29 -3.66 -0.88
C THR A 85 -15.44 -3.10 -1.70
N GLN A 86 -15.28 -1.88 -2.20
CA GLN A 86 -16.23 -1.22 -3.09
C GLN A 86 -15.50 -0.63 -4.29
N LYS A 87 -16.14 -0.62 -5.46
CA LYS A 87 -15.61 0.10 -6.62
C LYS A 87 -16.00 1.56 -6.54
N SER A 88 -15.05 2.45 -6.75
CA SER A 88 -15.30 3.88 -6.93
C SER A 88 -15.01 4.30 -8.36
N SER A 89 -15.85 5.22 -8.87
CA SER A 89 -15.64 5.91 -10.14
C SER A 89 -14.79 7.17 -10.00
N ALA A 90 -14.73 7.76 -8.80
CA ALA A 90 -13.98 8.95 -8.47
C ALA A 90 -13.62 8.95 -6.97
N PRO A 91 -12.36 8.70 -6.58
CA PRO A 91 -11.24 8.28 -7.42
C PRO A 91 -11.43 6.86 -8.00
N LYS A 92 -11.04 6.64 -9.26
CA LYS A 92 -11.25 5.36 -9.94
C LYS A 92 -10.40 4.25 -9.32
N GLY A 93 -11.03 3.18 -8.82
CA GLY A 93 -10.34 2.00 -8.31
C GLY A 93 -11.18 1.22 -7.29
N ASP A 94 -10.54 0.22 -6.67
CA ASP A 94 -11.14 -0.52 -5.56
C ASP A 94 -10.79 0.18 -4.23
N ILE A 95 -11.79 0.55 -3.46
CA ILE A 95 -11.64 1.11 -2.11
C ILE A 95 -11.84 0.00 -1.09
N TYR A 96 -10.87 -0.15 -0.19
CA TYR A 96 -10.90 -1.04 0.95
C TYR A 96 -11.33 -0.22 2.17
N GLN A 97 -12.50 -0.53 2.72
CA GLN A 97 -13.02 0.12 3.93
C GLN A 97 -12.78 -0.80 5.12
N LEU A 98 -11.96 -0.35 6.07
CA LEU A 98 -11.61 -1.08 7.28
C LEU A 98 -12.45 -0.54 8.44
N SER A 99 -13.06 -1.46 9.18
CA SER A 99 -13.83 -1.14 10.38
C SER A 99 -13.49 -2.09 11.52
N ALA A 100 -13.26 -1.53 12.71
CA ALA A 100 -13.07 -2.32 13.92
C ALA A 100 -14.18 -1.98 14.91
N ALA A 101 -15.07 -2.94 15.17
CA ALA A 101 -16.24 -2.75 16.04
C ALA A 101 -15.84 -2.39 17.49
N ASN A 102 -14.63 -2.71 17.90
CA ASN A 102 -14.09 -2.47 19.24
C ASN A 102 -13.32 -1.14 19.38
N SER A 103 -13.09 -0.38 18.31
CA SER A 103 -12.26 0.84 18.39
C SER A 103 -12.78 2.03 17.58
N ASP A 104 -14.04 2.03 17.14
CA ASP A 104 -14.66 3.05 16.27
C ASP A 104 -13.80 3.44 15.04
N LEU A 105 -12.80 2.61 14.71
CA LEU A 105 -11.85 2.86 13.64
C LEU A 105 -12.57 2.76 12.31
N ARG A 106 -12.42 3.80 11.49
CA ARG A 106 -12.87 3.81 10.10
C ARG A 106 -11.73 4.33 9.23
N LEU A 107 -11.16 3.44 8.41
CA LEU A 107 -10.12 3.80 7.44
C LEU A 107 -10.57 3.38 6.05
N SER A 108 -10.20 4.19 5.06
CA SER A 108 -10.43 3.86 3.64
C SER A 108 -9.11 3.89 2.90
N LEU A 109 -8.83 2.86 2.09
CA LEU A 109 -7.66 2.79 1.23
C LEU A 109 -8.07 2.59 -0.21
N LEU A 110 -7.64 3.47 -1.11
CA LEU A 110 -7.75 3.25 -2.54
C LEU A 110 -6.60 2.37 -3.03
N LYS A 111 -6.93 1.25 -3.67
CA LYS A 111 -5.96 0.43 -4.41
C LYS A 111 -5.60 1.13 -5.71
N LEU A 112 -4.41 1.72 -5.76
CA LEU A 112 -3.87 2.35 -6.97
C LEU A 112 -3.32 1.31 -7.94
N ASN A 113 -2.68 0.26 -7.42
CA ASN A 113 -2.26 -0.92 -8.17
C ASN A 113 -2.04 -2.11 -7.20
N GLU A 114 -1.53 -3.24 -7.71
CA GLU A 114 -1.31 -4.46 -6.90
C GLU A 114 -0.31 -4.31 -5.74
N ASN A 115 0.52 -3.27 -5.77
CA ASN A 115 1.60 -3.02 -4.82
C ASN A 115 1.43 -1.72 -4.02
N LEU A 116 0.47 -0.88 -4.37
CA LEU A 116 0.33 0.48 -3.85
C LEU A 116 -1.12 0.78 -3.51
N TYR A 117 -1.32 1.16 -2.26
CA TYR A 117 -2.58 1.60 -1.68
C TYR A 117 -2.40 3.01 -1.15
N HIS A 118 -3.44 3.82 -1.17
CA HIS A 118 -3.38 5.20 -0.72
C HIS A 118 -4.51 5.48 0.26
N LEU A 119 -4.21 6.09 1.41
CA LEU A 119 -5.22 6.44 2.40
C LEU A 119 -6.13 7.53 1.84
N LEU A 120 -7.41 7.38 2.15
CA LEU A 120 -8.42 8.39 1.90
C LEU A 120 -8.83 9.03 3.21
N ASP A 121 -9.20 10.30 3.14
CA ASP A 121 -9.81 11.02 4.25
C ASP A 121 -11.27 10.56 4.49
N PRO A 122 -11.96 11.07 5.53
CA PRO A 122 -13.37 10.75 5.79
C PRO A 122 -14.32 11.11 4.64
N ASP A 123 -13.95 12.06 3.79
CA ASP A 123 -14.71 12.52 2.61
C ASP A 123 -14.35 11.73 1.33
N GLN A 124 -13.58 10.64 1.48
CA GLN A 124 -13.10 9.76 0.41
C GLN A 124 -12.19 10.46 -0.62
N GLN A 125 -11.51 11.53 -0.23
CA GLN A 125 -10.49 12.20 -1.04
C GLN A 125 -9.09 11.65 -0.75
N LEU A 126 -8.19 11.76 -1.72
CA LEU A 126 -6.79 11.33 -1.56
C LEU A 126 -6.08 12.22 -0.53
N MET A 127 -5.48 11.62 0.49
CA MET A 127 -4.72 12.37 1.49
C MET A 127 -3.37 12.84 0.95
N VAL A 128 -3.09 14.13 1.08
CA VAL A 128 -1.85 14.72 0.56
C VAL A 128 -0.78 14.74 1.65
N GLY A 129 0.35 14.09 1.38
CA GLY A 129 1.50 14.06 2.29
C GLY A 129 2.17 15.43 2.48
N ASN A 130 3.24 15.45 3.25
CA ASN A 130 4.09 16.63 3.42
C ASN A 130 5.54 16.33 2.96
N GLY A 131 6.47 17.26 3.18
CA GLY A 131 7.86 17.11 2.73
C GLY A 131 8.62 15.89 3.32
N GLY A 132 8.12 15.28 4.41
CA GLY A 132 8.76 14.15 5.07
C GLY A 132 8.00 12.82 4.98
N TRP A 133 6.69 12.84 4.77
CA TRP A 133 5.85 11.64 4.85
C TRP A 133 4.73 11.63 3.80
N SER A 134 4.27 10.43 3.45
CA SER A 134 3.21 10.20 2.47
C SER A 134 2.10 9.33 3.05
N TYR A 135 0.92 9.37 2.43
CA TYR A 135 -0.23 8.54 2.82
C TYR A 135 -0.36 7.25 2.00
N SER A 136 0.75 6.81 1.40
CA SER A 136 0.79 5.62 0.56
C SER A 136 1.33 4.41 1.31
N LEU A 137 0.59 3.31 1.26
CA LEU A 137 0.96 1.99 1.78
C LEU A 137 1.47 1.11 0.65
N ASN A 138 2.67 0.56 0.84
CA ASN A 138 3.31 -0.33 -0.12
C ASN A 138 3.19 -1.77 0.34
N ARG A 139 2.98 -2.67 -0.62
CA ARG A 139 3.05 -4.11 -0.34
C ARG A 139 4.47 -4.49 0.05
N LYS A 140 4.61 -5.17 1.19
CA LYS A 140 5.91 -5.63 1.71
C LYS A 140 6.61 -6.57 0.72
N ILE A 141 5.84 -7.45 0.09
CA ILE A 141 6.30 -8.31 -1.01
C ILE A 141 5.68 -7.79 -2.30
N ARG A 142 6.52 -7.30 -3.23
CA ARG A 142 6.03 -6.82 -4.52
C ARG A 142 5.55 -7.97 -5.39
N LEU A 143 4.35 -7.81 -5.94
CA LEU A 143 3.89 -8.57 -7.09
C LEU A 143 4.51 -7.96 -8.35
N VAL A 144 5.42 -8.70 -8.97
CA VAL A 144 5.94 -8.38 -10.29
C VAL A 144 4.91 -8.86 -11.30
N LYS A 145 4.38 -7.95 -12.13
CA LYS A 145 3.66 -8.38 -13.33
C LYS A 145 4.71 -8.99 -14.26
N SER A 146 4.58 -10.28 -14.58
CA SER A 146 5.42 -10.87 -15.62
C SER A 146 5.18 -10.08 -16.91
N ASN A 147 6.23 -9.51 -17.48
CA ASN A 147 6.14 -9.08 -18.87
C ASN A 147 5.90 -10.33 -19.73
N PRO A 148 5.06 -10.27 -20.78
CA PRO A 148 5.05 -11.35 -21.78
C PRO A 148 6.49 -11.50 -22.32
N PRO A 149 6.94 -12.73 -22.61
CA PRO A 149 8.28 -12.94 -23.15
C PRO A 149 8.46 -12.08 -24.40
N TYR A 150 9.49 -11.24 -24.40
CA TYR A 150 9.91 -10.52 -25.59
C TYR A 150 10.15 -11.53 -26.71
N PHE A 151 9.22 -11.61 -27.66
CA PHE A 151 9.48 -12.29 -28.93
C PHE A 151 10.62 -11.52 -29.62
N GLY A 152 11.68 -12.25 -29.95
CA GLY A 152 12.98 -11.70 -30.30
C GLY A 152 12.94 -10.67 -31.42
N TYR A 153 13.48 -9.49 -31.13
CA TYR A 153 14.17 -8.71 -32.15
C TYR A 153 15.64 -9.11 -32.08
N SER A 154 16.12 -9.81 -33.10
CA SER A 154 17.55 -9.92 -33.36
C SER A 154 18.08 -8.51 -33.60
N TYR A 155 18.91 -8.00 -32.70
CA TYR A 155 19.72 -6.84 -33.02
C TYR A 155 20.62 -7.24 -34.20
N PRO A 156 20.67 -6.46 -35.30
CA PRO A 156 21.69 -6.68 -36.31
C PRO A 156 23.07 -6.56 -35.64
N ASP A 157 23.97 -7.45 -36.04
CA ASP A 157 25.35 -7.46 -35.60
C ASP A 157 25.98 -6.07 -35.79
N GLN A 158 26.74 -5.62 -34.79
CA GLN A 158 27.32 -4.27 -34.71
C GLN A 158 28.45 -4.04 -35.72
N SER A 159 28.67 -4.97 -36.65
CA SER A 159 29.68 -4.94 -37.70
C SER A 159 29.21 -4.30 -39.02
N ASP A 160 27.90 -4.06 -39.20
CA ASP A 160 27.34 -3.55 -40.47
C ASP A 160 27.14 -2.02 -40.56
N ILE A 161 27.56 -1.24 -39.55
CA ILE A 161 27.30 0.23 -39.51
C ILE A 161 28.35 1.06 -40.28
N ILE A 162 29.38 0.45 -40.87
CA ILE A 162 30.41 1.19 -41.63
C ILE A 162 30.51 0.70 -43.07
N ARG A 163 29.48 0.95 -43.88
CA ARG A 163 29.57 1.07 -45.35
C ARG A 163 28.27 1.63 -45.92
N GLY A 164 28.18 2.95 -46.00
CA GLY A 164 27.02 3.59 -46.64
C GLY A 164 26.83 5.06 -46.32
N CYS A 165 27.89 5.86 -46.36
CA CYS A 165 27.77 7.31 -46.60
C CYS A 165 28.78 7.66 -47.70
N PHE A 166 28.28 8.45 -48.65
CA PHE A 166 28.85 8.93 -49.90
C PHE A 166 30.36 9.22 -49.90
#